data_AF-Q476D1-F1
#
_entry.id   AF-Q476D1-F1
#
_cell.length_a   1.000
_cell.length_b   1.000
_cell.length_c   1.000
_cell.angle_alpha   90.00
_cell.angle_beta   90.00
_cell.angle_gamma   90.00
#
_symmetry.space_group_name_H-M   'P 1'
#
loop_
_entity.id
_entity.type
_entity.pdbx_description
1 polymer ?
#
loop_
_entity_poly.entity_id
_entity_poly.type
_entity_poly.pdbx_seq_one_letter_code
_entity_poly.pdbx_strand_id
1 'polypeptide(L)'
;MKIKLLVSTLAAAALSACGGGSDSQSSAPATPTTKIAGTAAVGAALANATVQAKCASGSGSATTAADGTFTIDIPNAKRPCVLSVSTPDGTTLHSVVEAGSGTTATANITPLTELITASIAGKSTEEFFASFDEQAQAKLTTDGVSTALDNVKLILTGTIDLGGIDPLKDTLVAAHGNTPGNALDQKLDTLGETLKASQTSIADLSSAVASNTGSASGVQTILQPASATCAAFRSGKVQKVDLTGNTVQRFTVDAVKLTRTNDSTSAVEQFQANDSQACRFGNDNARMLVSKSGIALERRAGASSLVIPDQTIPLSELAGDWNALAFERDDNSPYYGTGLVKFRMDSTGKFTSGADCSLSSCDQWPAAELPSAATNADGGFNISDPSGTARAFAFKGVDGQLAIVIVHGAGFMLATRPKAFALPAVGSVSSYWDATLNASGVTNIEDGSHTVTAVDTAANTYTRQNTTGRIDTWQNGVPSVGLRYRAPATGINEAVSMNLANSGISVAVSVNPSNVFYNISVGRP
;
A
#
# COMPACT_ATOMS: atom_id res chain seq x y z
N MET A 1 -40.66 9.94 55.31
CA MET A 1 -41.20 11.29 55.57
C MET A 1 -40.04 12.16 56.03
N LYS A 2 -39.85 13.34 55.41
CA LYS A 2 -38.74 14.27 55.72
C LYS A 2 -38.85 14.81 57.18
N ILE A 3 -37.73 15.33 57.68
CA ILE A 3 -37.55 16.46 58.63
C ILE A 3 -37.16 16.14 60.10
N LYS A 4 -35.97 16.66 60.52
CA LYS A 4 -35.66 17.62 61.64
C LYS A 4 -34.19 17.43 62.08
N LEU A 5 -33.25 18.36 61.95
CA LEU A 5 -33.00 19.68 62.61
C LEU A 5 -32.85 19.61 64.15
N LEU A 6 -31.65 19.97 64.65
CA LEU A 6 -31.29 20.62 65.95
C LEU A 6 -29.73 20.68 66.01
N VAL A 7 -29.00 21.82 66.05
CA VAL A 7 -28.93 22.98 66.97
C VAL A 7 -27.75 22.88 67.96
N SER A 8 -26.83 23.84 67.82
CA SER A 8 -25.99 24.54 68.84
C SER A 8 -24.88 23.85 69.63
N THR A 9 -23.69 24.46 69.62
CA THR A 9 -23.08 25.10 70.81
C THR A 9 -21.96 26.09 70.47
N LEU A 10 -22.06 27.27 71.10
CA LEU A 10 -21.12 28.39 71.19
C LEU A 10 -19.98 28.06 72.18
N ALA A 11 -18.77 28.56 71.91
CA ALA A 11 -17.88 29.11 72.94
C ALA A 11 -16.89 30.11 72.32
N ALA A 12 -16.83 31.31 72.92
CA ALA A 12 -16.01 32.44 72.52
C ALA A 12 -15.04 32.83 73.65
N ALA A 13 -13.83 33.27 73.28
CA ALA A 13 -12.95 34.22 73.99
C ALA A 13 -11.78 34.56 73.02
N ALA A 14 -11.72 35.75 72.39
CA ALA A 14 -11.15 37.03 72.87
C ALA A 14 -9.63 36.95 73.15
N LEU A 15 -8.71 37.84 72.73
CA LEU A 15 -8.74 39.12 72.01
C LEU A 15 -7.28 39.49 71.61
N SER A 16 -7.13 40.51 70.76
CA SER A 16 -5.96 41.39 70.53
C SER A 16 -4.98 41.04 69.38
N ALA A 17 -5.05 41.81 68.29
CA ALA A 17 -4.05 42.82 67.95
C ALA A 17 -4.45 43.58 66.65
N CYS A 18 -4.18 44.89 66.69
CA CYS A 18 -4.27 45.85 65.60
C CYS A 18 -3.12 45.63 64.60
N GLY A 19 -3.36 45.78 63.30
CA GLY A 19 -2.28 45.85 62.31
C GLY A 19 -2.79 45.92 60.87
N GLY A 20 -2.84 47.12 60.29
CA GLY A 20 -3.13 47.29 58.85
C GLY A 20 -1.98 46.77 57.98
N GLY A 21 -2.28 46.43 56.72
CA GLY A 21 -1.24 46.10 55.75
C GLY A 21 -1.71 45.42 54.47
N SER A 22 -2.00 46.25 53.46
CA SER A 22 -1.79 46.02 52.03
C SER A 22 -2.54 44.85 51.35
N ASP A 23 -3.41 45.22 50.42
CA ASP A 23 -3.97 44.37 49.37
C ASP A 23 -2.86 43.58 48.65
N SER A 24 -2.62 42.35 49.10
CA SER A 24 -1.92 41.36 48.30
C SER A 24 -2.97 40.75 47.39
N GLN A 25 -3.13 41.35 46.22
CA GLN A 25 -3.83 40.75 45.10
C GLN A 25 -3.23 39.36 44.89
N SER A 26 -3.95 38.33 45.33
CA SER A 26 -3.60 36.94 45.06
C SER A 26 -3.63 36.79 43.54
N SER A 27 -2.45 36.82 42.93
CA SER A 27 -2.28 36.49 41.52
C SER A 27 -2.80 35.06 41.35
N ALA A 28 -3.91 34.93 40.64
CA ALA A 28 -4.40 33.63 40.21
C ALA A 28 -3.23 32.86 39.58
N PRO A 29 -3.05 31.55 39.88
CA PRO A 29 -1.95 30.78 39.30
C PRO A 29 -1.95 30.94 37.77
N ALA A 30 -0.82 31.40 37.21
CA ALA A 30 -0.68 31.54 35.76
C ALA A 30 -0.97 30.18 35.12
N THR A 31 -1.95 30.16 34.23
CA THR A 31 -2.39 28.94 33.56
C THR A 31 -1.24 28.41 32.70
N PRO A 32 -0.78 27.16 32.90
CA PRO A 32 0.33 26.63 32.11
C PRO A 32 -0.08 26.60 30.64
N THR A 33 0.71 27.25 29.79
CA THR A 33 0.48 27.34 28.35
C THR A 33 1.54 26.53 27.64
N THR A 34 1.13 25.61 26.76
CA THR A 34 2.05 24.85 25.92
C THR A 34 2.25 25.61 24.62
N LYS A 35 3.51 25.94 24.32
CA LYS A 35 3.95 26.59 23.09
C LYS A 35 4.44 25.53 22.11
N ILE A 36 3.82 25.45 20.94
CA ILE A 36 4.27 24.61 19.82
C ILE A 36 4.76 25.53 18.71
N ALA A 37 6.01 25.39 18.29
CA ALA A 37 6.60 26.19 17.22
C ALA A 37 7.21 25.30 16.14
N GLY A 38 7.34 25.83 14.93
CA GLY A 38 7.96 25.11 13.82
C GLY A 38 7.81 25.85 12.51
N THR A 39 8.13 25.17 11.41
CA THR A 39 8.01 25.70 10.05
C THR A 39 7.10 24.79 9.22
N ALA A 40 6.18 25.38 8.46
CA ALA A 40 5.35 24.66 7.49
C ALA A 40 5.87 24.92 6.07
N ALA A 41 6.22 23.85 5.33
CA ALA A 41 6.86 23.96 4.02
C ALA A 41 6.68 22.71 3.15
N VAL A 42 6.70 22.91 1.82
CA VAL A 42 6.71 21.85 0.79
C VAL A 42 7.97 21.91 -0.08
N GLY A 43 9.06 22.46 0.47
CA GLY A 43 10.24 22.97 -0.25
C GLY A 43 10.21 24.50 -0.32
N ALA A 44 9.04 25.06 -0.67
CA ALA A 44 8.76 26.48 -0.42
C ALA A 44 8.03 26.65 0.93
N ALA A 45 8.31 27.77 1.61
CA ALA A 45 7.57 28.21 2.78
C ALA A 45 6.07 28.34 2.47
N LEU A 46 5.22 27.74 3.32
CA LEU A 46 3.78 27.93 3.26
C LEU A 46 3.43 29.24 3.98
N ALA A 47 3.43 30.36 3.27
CA ALA A 47 3.10 31.67 3.83
C ALA A 47 1.58 31.84 4.05
N ASN A 48 1.19 32.49 5.15
CA ASN A 48 -0.21 32.79 5.50
C ASN A 48 -1.12 31.55 5.55
N ALA A 49 -0.55 30.38 5.85
CA ALA A 49 -1.28 29.13 5.99
C ALA A 49 -1.79 28.99 7.43
N THR A 50 -3.02 28.48 7.58
CA THR A 50 -3.59 28.20 8.91
C THR A 50 -3.11 26.85 9.40
N VAL A 51 -2.38 26.85 10.52
CA VAL A 51 -1.98 25.65 11.25
C VAL A 51 -2.97 25.41 12.37
N GLN A 52 -3.48 24.17 12.47
CA GLN A 52 -4.34 23.74 13.56
C GLN A 52 -3.64 22.67 14.39
N ALA A 53 -3.85 22.69 15.70
CA ALA A 53 -3.32 21.68 16.62
C ALA A 53 -4.44 21.12 17.51
N LYS A 54 -4.47 19.79 17.64
CA LYS A 54 -5.29 19.06 18.61
C LYS A 54 -4.36 18.28 19.52
N CYS A 55 -4.51 18.47 20.83
CA CYS A 55 -3.71 17.82 21.84
C CYS A 55 -4.57 16.86 22.66
N ALA A 56 -3.94 15.96 23.44
CA ALA A 56 -4.66 15.06 24.34
C ALA A 56 -5.61 15.81 25.29
N SER A 57 -5.24 17.04 25.62
CA SER A 57 -6.16 18.06 26.12
C SER A 57 -5.81 19.38 25.44
N GLY A 58 -6.82 20.16 25.06
CA GLY A 58 -6.64 21.47 24.44
C GLY A 58 -6.48 21.43 22.91
N SER A 59 -6.73 22.56 22.28
CA SER A 59 -6.52 22.78 20.84
C SER A 59 -6.18 24.24 20.60
N GLY A 60 -5.57 24.54 19.45
CA GLY A 60 -5.21 25.90 19.08
C GLY A 60 -4.96 26.03 17.58
N SER A 61 -4.74 27.26 17.14
CA SER A 61 -4.36 27.55 15.76
C SER A 61 -3.40 28.72 15.69
N ALA A 62 -2.65 28.80 14.60
CA ALA A 62 -1.82 29.95 14.25
C ALA A 62 -1.83 30.13 12.74
N THR A 63 -1.36 31.29 12.29
CA THR A 63 -1.06 31.55 10.87
C THR A 63 0.44 31.60 10.71
N THR A 64 0.96 30.94 9.67
CA THR A 64 2.39 30.99 9.35
C THR A 64 2.80 32.37 8.85
N ALA A 65 4.01 32.78 9.20
CA ALA A 65 4.65 33.96 8.64
C ALA A 65 5.09 33.72 7.18
N ALA A 66 5.63 34.75 6.52
CA ALA A 66 6.07 34.67 5.13
C ALA A 66 7.19 33.63 4.88
N ASP A 67 7.98 33.33 5.91
CA ASP A 67 9.02 32.30 5.92
C ASP A 67 8.50 30.91 6.35
N GLY A 68 7.18 30.77 6.55
CA GLY A 68 6.53 29.52 6.94
C GLY A 68 6.59 29.23 8.44
N THR A 69 7.27 30.06 9.24
CA THR A 69 7.37 29.86 10.69
C THR A 69 6.04 30.11 11.38
N PHE A 70 5.73 29.37 12.44
CA PHE A 70 4.54 29.56 13.25
C PHE A 70 4.81 29.31 14.73
N THR A 71 3.91 29.81 15.57
CA THR A 71 3.87 29.55 17.01
C THR A 71 2.41 29.47 17.45
N ILE A 72 2.02 28.37 18.10
CA ILE A 72 0.71 28.18 18.70
C ILE A 72 0.89 28.14 20.21
N ASP A 73 0.15 28.99 20.92
CA ASP A 73 0.03 28.98 22.37
C ASP A 73 -1.29 28.31 22.76
N ILE A 74 -1.22 27.17 23.46
CA ILE A 74 -2.39 26.38 23.84
C ILE A 74 -2.49 26.33 25.38
N PRO A 75 -3.45 27.07 25.98
CA PRO A 75 -3.68 27.03 27.42
C PRO A 75 -4.08 25.63 27.90
N ASN A 76 -3.46 25.16 28.98
CA ASN A 76 -3.70 23.85 29.59
C ASN A 76 -3.54 22.65 28.64
N ALA A 77 -2.75 22.80 27.56
CA ALA A 77 -2.54 21.70 26.65
C ALA A 77 -1.80 20.55 27.32
N LYS A 78 -2.21 19.32 27.01
CA LYS A 78 -1.46 18.11 27.36
C LYS A 78 -1.02 17.41 26.10
N ARG A 79 0.28 17.12 25.98
CA ARG A 79 0.83 16.31 24.89
C ARG A 79 0.48 14.83 25.10
N PRO A 80 0.37 14.03 24.04
CA PRO A 80 0.75 14.30 22.65
C PRO A 80 -0.20 15.24 21.89
N CYS A 81 0.24 15.74 20.74
CA CYS A 81 -0.57 16.56 19.83
C CYS A 81 -0.42 16.11 18.37
N VAL A 82 -1.45 16.36 17.57
CA VAL A 82 -1.43 16.26 16.11
C VAL A 82 -1.71 17.64 15.52
N LEU A 83 -1.01 17.98 14.44
CA LEU A 83 -1.12 19.24 13.73
C LEU A 83 -1.55 19.02 12.28
N SER A 84 -2.22 20.01 11.69
CA SER A 84 -2.54 20.03 10.27
C SER A 84 -2.33 21.42 9.66
N VAL A 85 -1.98 21.45 8.38
CA VAL A 85 -1.94 22.65 7.55
C VAL A 85 -2.43 22.29 6.14
N SER A 86 -3.27 23.14 5.55
CA SER A 86 -3.65 23.00 4.15
C SER A 86 -2.71 23.82 3.27
N THR A 87 -2.26 23.20 2.19
CA THR A 87 -1.44 23.82 1.15
C THR A 87 -2.32 24.49 0.09
N PRO A 88 -1.77 25.40 -0.74
CA PRO A 88 -2.54 26.06 -1.80
C PRO A 88 -3.15 25.14 -2.85
N ASP A 89 -2.59 23.94 -3.07
CA ASP A 89 -3.10 22.96 -4.03
C ASP A 89 -4.25 22.09 -3.48
N GLY A 90 -4.63 22.30 -2.21
CA GLY A 90 -5.70 21.57 -1.53
C GLY A 90 -5.21 20.36 -0.72
N THR A 91 -3.93 19.98 -0.82
CA THR A 91 -3.33 18.93 0.01
C THR A 91 -3.29 19.37 1.47
N THR A 92 -3.67 18.49 2.39
CA THR A 92 -3.47 18.71 3.84
C THR A 92 -2.27 17.90 4.31
N LEU A 93 -1.33 18.56 4.98
CA LEU A 93 -0.17 17.93 5.59
C LEU A 93 -0.33 17.88 7.10
N HIS A 94 0.18 16.82 7.70
CA HIS A 94 0.12 16.59 9.12
C HIS A 94 1.50 16.46 9.75
N SER A 95 1.53 16.70 11.05
CA SER A 95 2.69 16.46 11.90
C SER A 95 2.22 16.09 13.29
N VAL A 96 3.16 15.65 14.12
CA VAL A 96 2.86 15.18 15.46
C VAL A 96 3.88 15.69 16.46
N VAL A 97 3.42 15.83 17.69
CA VAL A 97 4.26 16.05 18.86
C VAL A 97 4.03 14.88 19.81
N GLU A 98 5.10 14.17 20.14
CA GLU A 98 5.07 13.05 21.09
C GLU A 98 4.62 13.47 22.50
N ALA A 99 4.22 12.49 23.31
CA ALA A 99 3.87 12.70 24.70
C ALA A 99 5.03 13.34 25.50
N GLY A 100 4.72 14.26 26.41
CA GLY A 100 5.73 14.88 27.27
C GLY A 100 5.18 15.96 28.21
N SER A 101 5.88 16.22 29.31
CA SER A 101 5.45 17.15 30.37
C SER A 101 5.91 18.60 30.18
N GLY A 102 6.88 18.84 29.29
CA GLY A 102 7.37 20.19 28.99
C GLY A 102 6.32 21.06 28.27
N THR A 103 6.38 22.38 28.52
CA THR A 103 5.48 23.41 27.96
C THR A 103 5.97 24.00 26.64
N THR A 104 7.06 23.49 26.08
CA THR A 104 7.58 23.88 24.77
C THR A 104 7.78 22.64 23.91
N ALA A 105 7.36 22.70 22.66
CA ALA A 105 7.57 21.65 21.68
C ALA A 105 7.84 22.22 20.29
N THR A 106 8.56 21.44 19.48
CA THR A 106 8.78 21.73 18.06
C THR A 106 7.96 20.76 17.21
N ALA A 107 7.34 21.27 16.14
CA ALA A 107 6.70 20.47 15.11
C ALA A 107 6.80 21.19 13.75
N ASN A 108 7.68 20.71 12.87
CA ASN A 108 7.61 21.12 11.46
C ASN A 108 6.43 20.42 10.79
N ILE A 109 5.83 21.05 9.77
CA ILE A 109 4.74 20.46 8.98
C ILE A 109 5.16 20.44 7.51
N THR A 110 5.56 19.27 7.03
CA THR A 110 6.17 19.06 5.72
C THR A 110 5.71 17.74 5.10
N PRO A 111 5.95 17.51 3.79
CA PRO A 111 5.78 16.19 3.20
C PRO A 111 6.50 15.06 3.96
N LEU A 112 7.66 15.30 4.59
CA LEU A 112 8.34 14.27 5.38
C LEU A 112 7.60 13.97 6.70
N THR A 113 7.07 14.99 7.39
CA THR A 113 6.31 14.77 8.63
C THR A 113 4.93 14.17 8.37
N GLU A 114 4.37 14.41 7.18
CA GLU A 114 3.17 13.73 6.70
C GLU A 114 3.41 12.21 6.61
N LEU A 115 4.52 11.77 5.99
CA LEU A 115 4.85 10.34 5.92
C LEU A 115 5.08 9.71 7.30
N ILE A 116 5.72 10.45 8.22
CA ILE A 116 5.91 9.98 9.60
C ILE A 116 4.55 9.86 10.30
N THR A 117 3.67 10.84 10.13
CA THR A 117 2.31 10.79 10.68
C THR A 117 1.50 9.64 10.10
N ALA A 118 1.62 9.38 8.79
CA ALA A 118 0.98 8.26 8.12
C ALA A 118 1.45 6.90 8.66
N SER A 119 2.77 6.76 8.87
CA SER A 119 3.40 5.57 9.46
C SER A 119 2.91 5.32 10.89
N ILE A 120 2.74 6.37 11.70
CA ILE A 120 2.16 6.28 13.06
C ILE A 120 0.67 5.94 13.01
N ALA A 121 -0.07 6.61 12.13
CA ALA A 121 -1.50 6.46 12.02
C ALA A 121 -1.88 5.04 11.58
N GLY A 122 -1.13 4.47 10.62
CA GLY A 122 -1.45 3.19 9.97
C GLY A 122 -2.77 3.24 9.17
N LYS A 123 -3.23 4.44 8.85
CA LYS A 123 -4.45 4.78 8.09
C LYS A 123 -4.36 6.23 7.60
N SER A 124 -5.44 6.77 7.02
CA SER A 124 -5.53 8.19 6.63
C SER A 124 -5.11 9.13 7.76
N THR A 125 -4.25 10.08 7.44
CA THR A 125 -3.77 11.12 8.36
C THR A 125 -4.86 12.16 8.63
N GLU A 126 -5.74 12.41 7.66
CA GLU A 126 -6.94 13.22 7.85
C GLU A 126 -7.89 12.60 8.88
N GLU A 127 -8.16 11.29 8.77
CA GLU A 127 -8.97 10.56 9.76
C GLU A 127 -8.28 10.52 11.13
N PHE A 128 -6.95 10.39 11.15
CA PHE A 128 -6.16 10.43 12.39
C PHE A 128 -6.25 11.80 13.08
N PHE A 129 -6.19 12.89 12.33
CA PHE A 129 -6.38 14.25 12.84
C PHE A 129 -7.83 14.52 13.25
N ALA A 130 -8.80 14.08 12.45
CA ALA A 130 -10.22 14.26 12.74
C ALA A 130 -10.61 13.58 14.05
N SER A 131 -10.17 12.33 14.24
CA SER A 131 -10.51 11.44 15.35
C SER A 131 -9.32 11.22 16.29
N PHE A 132 -8.72 12.31 16.79
CA PHE A 132 -7.56 12.26 17.70
C PHE A 132 -7.95 11.92 19.15
N ASP A 133 -8.51 10.72 19.34
CA ASP A 133 -8.95 10.16 20.61
C ASP A 133 -7.82 9.49 21.42
N GLU A 134 -8.15 8.86 22.56
CA GLU A 134 -7.16 8.16 23.41
C GLU A 134 -6.40 7.05 22.67
N GLN A 135 -7.02 6.37 21.70
CA GLN A 135 -6.35 5.32 20.92
C GLN A 135 -5.36 5.92 19.93
N ALA A 136 -5.72 7.02 19.27
CA ALA A 136 -4.81 7.77 18.41
C ALA A 136 -3.64 8.35 19.21
N GLN A 137 -3.92 8.93 20.39
CA GLN A 137 -2.92 9.48 21.30
C GLN A 137 -1.95 8.42 21.82
N ALA A 138 -2.43 7.21 22.12
CA ALA A 138 -1.60 6.11 22.60
C ALA A 138 -0.52 5.65 21.60
N LYS A 139 -0.64 6.01 20.31
CA LYS A 139 0.38 5.74 19.29
C LYS A 139 1.57 6.70 19.35
N LEU A 140 1.41 7.87 19.97
CA LEU A 140 2.41 8.95 20.01
C LEU A 140 3.36 8.83 21.22
N THR A 141 3.95 7.65 21.36
CA THR A 141 5.06 7.38 22.28
C THR A 141 6.41 7.63 21.60
N THR A 142 7.47 7.76 22.38
CA THR A 142 8.85 7.87 21.85
C THR A 142 9.19 6.69 20.93
N ASP A 143 8.82 5.46 21.32
CA ASP A 143 9.06 4.26 20.51
C ASP A 143 8.22 4.26 19.22
N GLY A 144 6.96 4.71 19.29
CA GLY A 144 6.08 4.82 18.14
C GLY A 144 6.60 5.81 17.11
N VAL A 145 7.06 6.98 17.57
CA VAL A 145 7.67 8.00 16.71
C VAL A 145 9.02 7.52 16.13
N SER A 146 9.87 6.89 16.94
CA SER A 146 11.16 6.34 16.48
C SER A 146 10.95 5.27 15.41
N THR A 147 10.02 4.34 15.64
CA THR A 147 9.69 3.28 14.67
C THR A 147 9.17 3.88 13.36
N ALA A 148 8.30 4.88 13.44
CA ALA A 148 7.77 5.54 12.25
C ALA A 148 8.86 6.29 11.46
N LEU A 149 9.77 6.97 12.15
CA LEU A 149 10.91 7.63 11.54
C LEU A 149 11.83 6.61 10.83
N ASP A 150 12.11 5.47 11.46
CA ASP A 150 12.94 4.42 10.88
C ASP A 150 12.26 3.76 9.66
N ASN A 151 10.95 3.57 9.69
CA ASN A 151 10.19 3.10 8.53
C ASN A 151 10.28 4.09 7.36
N VAL A 152 10.11 5.40 7.62
CA VAL A 152 10.22 6.43 6.58
C VAL A 152 11.64 6.52 6.02
N LYS A 153 12.67 6.43 6.87
CA LYS A 153 14.07 6.31 6.43
C LYS A 153 14.29 5.10 5.49
N LEU A 154 13.73 3.95 5.86
CA LEU A 154 13.83 2.75 5.04
C LEU A 154 13.11 2.93 3.69
N ILE A 155 11.91 3.51 3.70
CA ILE A 155 11.14 3.81 2.47
C ILE A 155 11.89 4.75 1.54
N LEU A 156 12.55 5.77 2.07
CA LEU A 156 13.24 6.78 1.27
C LEU A 156 14.69 6.41 0.92
N THR A 157 15.18 5.26 1.37
CA THR A 157 16.54 4.79 1.07
C THR A 157 16.78 4.76 -0.45
N GLY A 158 17.94 5.29 -0.88
CA GLY A 158 18.28 5.43 -2.30
C GLY A 158 17.67 6.66 -2.99
N THR A 159 16.77 7.38 -2.31
CA THR A 159 16.17 8.64 -2.78
C THR A 159 16.62 9.82 -1.92
N ILE A 160 16.39 9.74 -0.60
CA ILE A 160 16.64 10.80 0.38
C ILE A 160 17.31 10.17 1.59
N ASP A 161 18.48 10.67 1.95
CA ASP A 161 19.17 10.27 3.18
C ASP A 161 18.75 11.17 4.35
N LEU A 162 18.05 10.61 5.34
CA LEU A 162 17.66 11.29 6.58
C LEU A 162 18.57 10.92 7.76
N GLY A 163 19.77 10.37 7.49
CA GLY A 163 20.74 9.97 8.51
C GLY A 163 21.05 11.10 9.49
N GLY A 164 20.72 10.90 10.77
CA GLY A 164 20.93 11.88 11.84
C GLY A 164 19.98 13.08 11.85
N ILE A 165 18.97 13.10 10.98
CA ILE A 165 17.97 14.16 10.89
C ILE A 165 16.64 13.67 11.50
N ASP A 166 16.01 14.50 12.32
CA ASP A 166 14.62 14.36 12.78
C ASP A 166 13.74 15.42 12.09
N PRO A 167 13.02 15.07 11.01
CA PRO A 167 12.18 16.02 10.28
C PRO A 167 11.08 16.67 11.13
N LEU A 168 10.67 16.05 12.24
CA LEU A 168 9.65 16.60 13.13
C LEU A 168 10.19 17.79 13.94
N LYS A 169 11.46 17.77 14.34
CA LYS A 169 12.00 18.65 15.40
C LYS A 169 13.23 19.45 15.01
N ASP A 170 14.02 18.97 14.04
CA ASP A 170 15.21 19.69 13.60
C ASP A 170 14.84 21.03 12.98
N THR A 171 15.74 22.01 13.10
CA THR A 171 15.52 23.34 12.56
C THR A 171 15.28 23.27 11.05
N LEU A 172 14.10 23.72 10.62
CA LEU A 172 13.75 23.88 9.21
C LEU A 172 13.74 25.37 8.86
N VAL A 173 14.62 25.74 7.92
CA VAL A 173 14.58 27.04 7.25
C VAL A 173 14.12 26.77 5.83
N ALA A 174 12.87 27.11 5.52
CA ALA A 174 12.27 26.87 4.21
C ALA A 174 12.72 27.94 3.19
N ALA A 175 12.77 27.58 1.91
CA ALA A 175 13.00 28.56 0.87
C ALA A 175 11.85 29.59 0.82
N HIS A 176 12.21 30.88 0.79
CA HIS A 176 11.24 31.98 0.69
C HIS A 176 11.87 33.18 -0.02
N GLY A 177 11.16 33.74 -1.00
CA GLY A 177 11.69 34.84 -1.83
C GLY A 177 13.01 34.44 -2.50
N ASN A 178 14.08 35.18 -2.21
CA ASN A 178 15.44 34.88 -2.69
C ASN A 178 16.31 34.15 -1.64
N THR A 179 15.75 33.81 -0.48
CA THR A 179 16.45 33.10 0.57
C THR A 179 16.35 31.59 0.29
N PRO A 180 17.46 30.88 0.06
CA PRO A 180 17.44 29.44 -0.07
C PRO A 180 17.15 28.78 1.28
N GLY A 181 16.49 27.62 1.25
CA GLY A 181 16.31 26.83 2.45
C GLY A 181 17.57 26.09 2.88
N ASN A 182 17.51 25.51 4.09
CA ASN A 182 18.63 24.76 4.67
C ASN A 182 18.70 23.31 4.17
N ALA A 183 19.59 22.51 4.75
CA ALA A 183 19.79 21.11 4.34
C ALA A 183 18.54 20.23 4.49
N LEU A 184 17.65 20.51 5.45
CA LEU A 184 16.38 19.78 5.60
C LEU A 184 15.39 20.20 4.51
N ASP A 185 15.33 21.48 4.16
CA ASP A 185 14.49 21.99 3.06
C ASP A 185 14.90 21.40 1.70
N GLN A 186 16.21 21.30 1.43
CA GLN A 186 16.72 20.64 0.22
C GLN A 186 16.29 19.16 0.12
N LYS A 187 16.02 18.49 1.25
CA LYS A 187 15.45 17.13 1.27
C LYS A 187 13.98 17.14 0.86
N LEU A 188 13.23 18.19 1.22
CA LEU A 188 11.85 18.41 0.74
C LEU A 188 11.82 18.67 -0.76
N ASP A 189 12.74 19.48 -1.28
CA ASP A 189 12.88 19.71 -2.73
C ASP A 189 13.16 18.40 -3.47
N THR A 190 14.10 17.60 -2.96
CA THR A 190 14.42 16.28 -3.52
C THR A 190 13.20 15.35 -3.52
N LEU A 191 12.38 15.38 -2.45
CA LEU A 191 11.14 14.62 -2.40
C LEU A 191 10.14 15.10 -3.45
N GLY A 192 9.96 16.41 -3.58
CA GLY A 192 9.09 17.02 -4.59
C GLY A 192 9.50 16.63 -6.01
N GLU A 193 10.80 16.65 -6.33
CA GLU A 193 11.34 16.21 -7.62
C GLU A 193 11.12 14.72 -7.86
N THR A 194 11.31 13.89 -6.84
CA THR A 194 11.06 12.45 -6.90
C THR A 194 9.58 12.15 -7.17
N LEU A 195 8.67 12.80 -6.44
CA LEU A 195 7.22 12.67 -6.62
C LEU A 195 6.81 13.08 -8.04
N LYS A 196 7.39 14.15 -8.57
CA LYS A 196 7.17 14.59 -9.95
C LYS A 196 7.68 13.57 -10.98
N ALA A 197 8.91 13.09 -10.84
CA ALA A 197 9.51 12.12 -11.75
C ALA A 197 8.79 10.76 -11.73
N SER A 198 8.25 10.40 -10.57
CA SER A 198 7.47 9.18 -10.37
C SER A 198 5.98 9.34 -10.69
N GLN A 199 5.50 10.55 -11.02
CA GLN A 199 4.07 10.83 -11.20
C GLN A 199 3.21 10.36 -10.00
N THR A 200 3.75 10.50 -8.79
CA THR A 200 3.10 10.07 -7.54
C THR A 200 2.77 11.31 -6.71
N SER A 201 1.55 11.41 -6.17
CA SER A 201 1.21 12.50 -5.25
C SER A 201 1.69 12.21 -3.83
N ILE A 202 1.85 13.24 -2.99
CA ILE A 202 2.16 13.04 -1.57
C ILE A 202 1.02 12.30 -0.84
N ALA A 203 -0.23 12.48 -1.26
CA ALA A 203 -1.38 11.76 -0.71
C ALA A 203 -1.33 10.25 -1.02
N ASP A 204 -0.94 9.89 -2.25
CA ASP A 204 -0.75 8.48 -2.64
C ASP A 204 0.41 7.85 -1.86
N LEU A 205 1.52 8.57 -1.71
CA LEU A 205 2.66 8.11 -0.93
C LEU A 205 2.31 7.96 0.56
N SER A 206 1.64 8.95 1.14
CA SER A 206 1.16 8.90 2.53
C SER A 206 0.25 7.69 2.76
N SER A 207 -0.72 7.46 1.86
CA SER A 207 -1.60 6.29 1.91
C SER A 207 -0.84 4.97 1.79
N ALA A 208 0.20 4.93 0.94
CA ALA A 208 1.05 3.75 0.78
C ALA A 208 1.87 3.47 2.04
N VAL A 209 2.45 4.50 2.66
CA VAL A 209 3.18 4.39 3.94
C VAL A 209 2.26 3.92 5.06
N ALA A 210 1.05 4.49 5.16
CA ALA A 210 0.06 4.08 6.14
C ALA A 210 -0.40 2.62 5.99
N SER A 211 -0.49 2.13 4.75
CA SER A 211 -1.01 0.78 4.46
C SER A 211 0.06 -0.31 4.47
N ASN A 212 1.35 0.04 4.46
CA ASN A 212 2.46 -0.91 4.41
C ASN A 212 3.13 -1.08 5.78
N THR A 213 3.16 -2.31 6.28
CA THR A 213 3.95 -2.70 7.45
C THR A 213 5.04 -3.69 7.05
N GLY A 214 6.20 -3.68 7.71
CA GLY A 214 7.32 -4.57 7.37
C GLY A 214 8.19 -4.00 6.26
N SER A 215 8.44 -4.76 5.20
CA SER A 215 9.28 -4.34 4.07
C SER A 215 8.72 -3.10 3.35
N ALA A 216 9.65 -2.23 2.98
CA ALA A 216 9.38 -0.99 2.26
C ALA A 216 9.31 -1.14 0.73
N SER A 217 9.61 -2.32 0.19
CA SER A 217 9.78 -2.55 -1.26
C SER A 217 8.54 -2.16 -2.09
N GLY A 218 7.33 -2.40 -1.56
CA GLY A 218 6.08 -1.98 -2.21
C GLY A 218 5.96 -0.46 -2.35
N VAL A 219 6.42 0.29 -1.35
CA VAL A 219 6.40 1.77 -1.34
C VAL A 219 7.58 2.35 -2.13
N GLN A 220 8.77 1.74 -2.03
CA GLN A 220 9.95 2.16 -2.80
C GLN A 220 9.72 2.09 -4.31
N THR A 221 8.92 1.11 -4.77
CA THR A 221 8.59 0.95 -6.18
C THR A 221 7.85 2.18 -6.73
N ILE A 222 6.94 2.80 -5.96
CA ILE A 222 6.18 3.97 -6.43
C ILE A 222 6.94 5.29 -6.43
N LEU A 223 8.15 5.29 -5.88
CA LEU A 223 9.07 6.43 -5.94
C LEU A 223 9.98 6.39 -7.17
N GLN A 224 9.97 5.28 -7.92
CA GLN A 224 10.80 5.17 -9.11
C GLN A 224 10.24 6.00 -10.27
N PRO A 225 11.12 6.59 -11.12
CA PRO A 225 10.71 7.35 -12.29
C PRO A 225 9.73 6.58 -13.16
N ALA A 226 8.63 7.21 -13.54
CA ALA A 226 7.59 6.60 -14.35
C ALA A 226 7.70 6.98 -15.82
N SER A 227 7.13 6.16 -16.70
CA SER A 227 6.97 6.51 -18.10
C SER A 227 5.97 7.66 -18.28
N ALA A 228 6.15 8.46 -19.32
CA ALA A 228 5.26 9.60 -19.59
C ALA A 228 3.79 9.21 -19.83
N THR A 229 3.53 8.01 -20.35
CA THR A 229 2.18 7.52 -20.73
C THR A 229 1.59 6.51 -19.75
N CYS A 230 2.30 6.20 -18.65
CA CYS A 230 1.85 5.25 -17.65
C CYS A 230 2.59 5.44 -16.31
N ALA A 231 1.91 5.98 -15.31
CA ALA A 231 2.44 6.14 -13.96
C ALA A 231 2.79 4.79 -13.30
N ALA A 232 2.15 3.69 -13.71
CA ALA A 232 2.44 2.36 -13.17
C ALA A 232 3.65 1.67 -13.83
N PHE A 233 4.10 2.12 -15.01
CA PHE A 233 5.31 1.60 -15.64
C PHE A 233 6.51 2.40 -15.15
N ARG A 234 7.30 1.79 -14.26
CA ARG A 234 8.35 2.47 -13.50
C ARG A 234 9.71 1.85 -13.74
N SER A 235 10.75 2.68 -13.67
CA SER A 235 12.13 2.23 -13.75
C SER A 235 12.49 1.32 -12.58
N GLY A 236 13.46 0.44 -12.78
CA GLY A 236 13.91 -0.50 -11.75
C GLY A 236 14.16 -1.90 -12.28
N LYS A 237 14.55 -2.79 -11.38
CA LYS A 237 14.77 -4.20 -11.71
C LYS A 237 13.45 -4.93 -11.80
N VAL A 238 13.35 -5.86 -12.75
CA VAL A 238 12.17 -6.71 -12.95
C VAL A 238 12.58 -8.16 -13.21
N GLN A 239 11.70 -9.07 -12.82
CA GLN A 239 11.76 -10.49 -13.10
C GLN A 239 10.76 -10.78 -14.23
N LYS A 240 11.25 -11.17 -15.42
CA LYS A 240 10.42 -11.70 -16.50
C LYS A 240 10.32 -13.22 -16.32
N VAL A 241 9.10 -13.71 -16.16
CA VAL A 241 8.80 -15.09 -15.85
C VAL A 241 7.92 -15.68 -16.94
N ASP A 242 8.44 -16.62 -17.72
CA ASP A 242 7.72 -17.29 -18.80
C ASP A 242 6.83 -18.39 -18.23
N LEU A 243 5.51 -18.20 -18.27
CA LEU A 243 4.54 -19.00 -17.52
C LEU A 243 4.51 -20.48 -17.92
N THR A 244 4.62 -20.78 -19.21
CA THR A 244 4.66 -22.17 -19.72
C THR A 244 6.05 -22.60 -20.18
N GLY A 245 6.99 -21.66 -20.27
CA GLY A 245 8.39 -21.92 -20.63
C GLY A 245 9.27 -22.25 -19.43
N ASN A 246 8.82 -21.91 -18.20
CA ASN A 246 9.57 -22.04 -16.95
C ASN A 246 10.98 -21.42 -17.03
N THR A 247 11.10 -20.30 -17.75
CA THR A 247 12.34 -19.52 -17.79
C THR A 247 12.16 -18.22 -17.04
N VAL A 248 13.18 -17.83 -16.28
CA VAL A 248 13.25 -16.57 -15.55
C VAL A 248 14.40 -15.77 -16.10
N GLN A 249 14.14 -14.50 -16.41
CA GLN A 249 15.13 -13.56 -16.90
C GLN A 249 15.04 -12.27 -16.09
N ARG A 250 16.20 -11.67 -15.79
CA ARG A 250 16.27 -10.39 -15.07
C ARG A 250 16.54 -9.26 -16.03
N PHE A 251 15.84 -8.15 -15.81
CA PHE A 251 16.04 -6.94 -16.58
C PHE A 251 16.09 -5.71 -15.68
N THR A 252 16.85 -4.72 -16.12
CA THR A 252 16.79 -3.35 -15.60
C THR A 252 16.00 -2.49 -16.58
N VAL A 253 14.88 -1.92 -16.13
CA VAL A 253 13.98 -1.07 -16.90
C VAL A 253 14.33 0.41 -16.69
N ASP A 254 14.40 1.16 -17.79
CA ASP A 254 14.35 2.63 -17.79
C ASP A 254 13.01 3.03 -18.43
N ALA A 255 12.00 3.28 -17.59
CA ALA A 255 10.64 3.56 -18.03
C ALA A 255 10.51 4.94 -18.68
N VAL A 256 11.43 5.87 -18.38
CA VAL A 256 11.46 7.18 -19.02
C VAL A 256 11.93 7.05 -20.47
N LYS A 257 12.92 6.20 -20.73
CA LYS A 257 13.43 5.91 -22.09
C LYS A 257 12.69 4.77 -22.79
N LEU A 258 11.78 4.10 -22.10
CA LEU A 258 11.07 2.91 -22.60
C LEU A 258 12.04 1.81 -23.06
N THR A 259 13.11 1.59 -22.29
CA THR A 259 14.07 0.51 -22.55
C THR A 259 14.09 -0.49 -21.41
N ARG A 260 14.58 -1.69 -21.73
CA ARG A 260 15.06 -2.64 -20.72
C ARG A 260 16.38 -3.26 -21.14
N THR A 261 17.24 -3.50 -20.17
CA THR A 261 18.53 -4.15 -20.37
C THR A 261 18.49 -5.52 -19.70
N ASN A 262 18.84 -6.58 -20.43
CA ASN A 262 18.95 -7.91 -19.85
C ASN A 262 20.20 -7.98 -18.96
N ASP A 263 20.03 -8.31 -17.68
CA ASP A 263 21.12 -8.21 -16.70
C ASP A 263 22.26 -9.22 -16.97
N SER A 264 21.97 -10.35 -17.63
CA SER A 264 22.96 -11.40 -17.92
C SER A 264 23.73 -11.16 -19.22
N THR A 265 23.10 -10.55 -20.22
CA THR A 265 23.67 -10.38 -21.58
C THR A 265 24.00 -8.94 -21.93
N SER A 266 23.57 -7.98 -21.10
CA SER A 266 23.62 -6.53 -21.37
C SER A 266 22.89 -6.11 -22.65
N ALA A 267 22.10 -6.99 -23.27
CA ALA A 267 21.30 -6.67 -24.44
C ALA A 267 20.21 -5.65 -24.08
N VAL A 268 20.13 -4.56 -24.84
CA VAL A 268 19.13 -3.50 -24.66
C VAL A 268 18.00 -3.71 -25.65
N GLU A 269 16.78 -3.68 -25.14
CA GLU A 269 15.56 -3.70 -25.94
C GLU A 269 14.81 -2.38 -25.78
N GLN A 270 14.37 -1.82 -26.90
CA GLN A 270 13.57 -0.60 -26.97
C GLN A 270 12.09 -0.95 -27.17
N PHE A 271 11.23 -0.21 -26.49
CA PHE A 271 9.78 -0.22 -26.67
C PHE A 271 9.28 1.14 -27.13
N GLN A 272 8.05 1.14 -27.64
CA GLN A 272 7.25 2.31 -27.94
C GLN A 272 5.95 2.23 -27.14
N ALA A 273 5.45 3.39 -26.71
CA ALA A 273 4.12 3.50 -26.15
C ALA A 273 3.08 3.29 -27.24
N ASN A 274 1.92 2.72 -26.90
CA ASN A 274 0.80 2.69 -27.81
C ASN A 274 0.11 4.06 -27.86
N ASP A 275 -0.17 4.56 -29.07
CA ASP A 275 -0.75 5.89 -29.28
C ASP A 275 -2.19 6.04 -28.75
N SER A 276 -2.91 4.93 -28.55
CA SER A 276 -4.34 4.92 -28.24
C SER A 276 -4.69 4.32 -26.87
N GLN A 277 -3.72 3.68 -26.21
CA GLN A 277 -3.95 2.92 -24.99
C GLN A 277 -2.82 3.17 -23.99
N ALA A 278 -3.13 3.94 -22.94
CA ALA A 278 -2.23 4.15 -21.81
C ALA A 278 -1.77 2.82 -21.21
N CYS A 279 -0.55 2.78 -20.68
CA CYS A 279 0.05 1.57 -20.08
C CYS A 279 0.20 0.35 -21.00
N ARG A 280 0.05 0.52 -22.31
CA ARG A 280 0.41 -0.48 -23.32
C ARG A 280 1.69 -0.05 -24.02
N PHE A 281 2.68 -0.94 -24.02
CA PHE A 281 3.97 -0.75 -24.67
C PHE A 281 4.27 -1.92 -25.60
N GLY A 282 5.12 -1.72 -26.59
CA GLY A 282 5.53 -2.82 -27.46
C GLY A 282 6.61 -2.46 -28.46
N ASN A 283 6.99 -3.48 -29.22
CA ASN A 283 7.83 -3.40 -30.41
C ASN A 283 7.40 -4.53 -31.36
N ASP A 284 8.18 -4.77 -32.43
CA ASP A 284 7.87 -5.79 -33.43
C ASP A 284 7.72 -7.21 -32.86
N ASN A 285 8.35 -7.48 -31.72
CA ASN A 285 8.43 -8.82 -31.11
C ASN A 285 7.61 -8.98 -29.84
N ALA A 286 7.14 -7.88 -29.24
CA ALA A 286 6.59 -7.89 -27.89
C ALA A 286 5.46 -6.89 -27.67
N ARG A 287 4.48 -7.31 -26.89
CA ARG A 287 3.40 -6.45 -26.38
C ARG A 287 3.36 -6.58 -24.86
N MET A 288 3.47 -5.46 -24.16
CA MET A 288 3.48 -5.39 -22.71
C MET A 288 2.28 -4.57 -22.22
N LEU A 289 1.51 -5.17 -21.31
CA LEU A 289 0.30 -4.58 -20.71
C LEU A 289 0.57 -4.37 -19.23
N VAL A 290 0.79 -3.13 -18.82
CA VAL A 290 1.22 -2.80 -17.46
C VAL A 290 -0.01 -2.58 -16.58
N SER A 291 -0.15 -3.36 -15.51
CA SER A 291 -1.21 -3.20 -14.53
C SER A 291 -0.95 -1.99 -13.63
N LYS A 292 -1.96 -1.56 -12.87
CA LYS A 292 -1.83 -0.42 -11.94
C LYS A 292 -0.74 -0.58 -10.87
N SER A 293 -0.30 -1.80 -10.56
CA SER A 293 0.79 -2.05 -9.62
C SER A 293 2.15 -2.21 -10.29
N GLY A 294 2.24 -2.07 -11.61
CA GLY A 294 3.48 -2.22 -12.37
C GLY A 294 3.83 -3.67 -12.74
N ILE A 295 3.03 -4.67 -12.32
CA ILE A 295 3.18 -6.02 -12.90
C ILE A 295 2.64 -5.96 -14.33
N ALA A 296 3.41 -6.48 -15.29
CA ALA A 296 2.98 -6.48 -16.68
C ALA A 296 2.75 -7.89 -17.21
N LEU A 297 1.75 -8.05 -18.08
CA LEU A 297 1.62 -9.20 -18.95
C LEU A 297 2.37 -8.91 -20.25
N GLU A 298 3.39 -9.70 -20.56
CA GLU A 298 4.12 -9.65 -21.83
C GLU A 298 3.70 -10.79 -22.75
N ARG A 299 3.40 -10.45 -24.00
CA ARG A 299 3.18 -11.39 -25.09
C ARG A 299 4.26 -11.23 -26.16
N ARG A 300 5.05 -12.28 -26.36
CA ARG A 300 5.97 -12.48 -27.51
C ARG A 300 5.55 -13.68 -28.34
N ALA A 301 6.22 -13.94 -29.46
CA ALA A 301 6.16 -15.28 -30.06
C ALA A 301 6.63 -16.33 -29.02
N GLY A 302 5.85 -17.40 -28.80
CA GLY A 302 6.12 -18.39 -27.74
C GLY A 302 5.22 -18.25 -26.50
N ALA A 303 5.76 -18.49 -25.31
CA ALA A 303 5.04 -18.39 -24.04
C ALA A 303 4.71 -16.93 -23.67
N SER A 304 3.61 -16.72 -22.95
CA SER A 304 3.38 -15.42 -22.29
C SER A 304 4.15 -15.34 -21.00
N SER A 305 4.51 -14.12 -20.60
CA SER A 305 5.33 -13.89 -19.43
C SER A 305 4.69 -12.86 -18.51
N LEU A 306 4.90 -13.01 -17.21
CA LEU A 306 4.69 -11.91 -16.27
C LEU A 306 6.02 -11.19 -16.07
N VAL A 307 5.98 -9.87 -16.11
CA VAL A 307 7.09 -9.00 -15.75
C VAL A 307 6.77 -8.39 -14.41
N ILE A 308 7.51 -8.80 -13.38
CA ILE A 308 7.20 -8.51 -11.98
C ILE A 308 8.31 -7.58 -11.44
N PRO A 309 7.98 -6.42 -10.84
CA PRO A 309 8.97 -5.60 -10.17
C PRO A 309 9.77 -6.41 -9.14
N ASP A 310 11.10 -6.33 -9.21
CA ASP A 310 11.99 -7.03 -8.30
C ASP A 310 11.91 -6.36 -6.93
N GLN A 311 11.41 -7.09 -5.94
CA GLN A 311 11.20 -6.60 -4.59
C GLN A 311 11.90 -7.51 -3.59
N THR A 312 12.58 -6.91 -2.63
CA THR A 312 13.15 -7.63 -1.49
C THR A 312 12.07 -7.79 -0.44
N ILE A 313 11.46 -8.97 -0.39
CA ILE A 313 10.44 -9.33 0.60
C ILE A 313 11.06 -10.31 1.61
N PRO A 314 11.08 -10.00 2.92
CA PRO A 314 11.50 -10.93 3.95
C PRO A 314 10.66 -12.21 3.93
N LEU A 315 11.31 -13.36 4.16
CA LEU A 315 10.64 -14.66 4.19
C LEU A 315 9.50 -14.72 5.22
N SER A 316 9.65 -14.00 6.34
CA SER A 316 8.64 -13.90 7.39
C SER A 316 7.33 -13.26 6.92
N GLU A 317 7.34 -12.42 5.88
CA GLU A 317 6.12 -11.81 5.33
C GLU A 317 5.29 -12.79 4.49
N LEU A 318 5.86 -13.95 4.12
CA LEU A 318 5.14 -15.01 3.44
C LEU A 318 4.24 -15.82 4.39
N ALA A 319 4.41 -15.68 5.71
CA ALA A 319 3.70 -16.44 6.74
C ALA A 319 2.17 -16.23 6.71
N GLY A 320 1.38 -17.30 6.72
CA GLY A 320 -0.08 -17.31 6.78
C GLY A 320 -0.70 -18.04 5.60
N ASP A 321 -2.01 -17.85 5.39
CA ASP A 321 -2.80 -18.59 4.41
C ASP A 321 -2.76 -17.96 3.02
N TRP A 322 -2.89 -18.81 2.00
CA TRP A 322 -2.85 -18.46 0.58
C TRP A 322 -3.91 -19.25 -0.19
N ASN A 323 -4.60 -18.58 -1.11
CA ASN A 323 -5.32 -19.22 -2.21
C ASN A 323 -4.50 -19.07 -3.48
N ALA A 324 -4.50 -20.07 -4.33
CA ALA A 324 -3.84 -20.01 -5.61
C ALA A 324 -4.66 -20.66 -6.71
N LEU A 325 -4.51 -20.11 -7.92
CA LEU A 325 -5.03 -20.71 -9.14
C LEU A 325 -3.85 -21.10 -10.02
N ALA A 326 -3.83 -22.38 -10.41
CA ALA A 326 -2.73 -23.02 -11.13
C ALA A 326 -3.12 -23.37 -12.57
N PHE A 327 -2.10 -23.43 -13.43
CA PHE A 327 -2.17 -24.00 -14.78
C PHE A 327 -0.95 -24.86 -15.00
N GLU A 328 -1.14 -26.17 -14.88
CA GLU A 328 -0.04 -27.12 -14.73
C GLU A 328 -0.38 -28.46 -15.35
N ARG A 329 0.66 -29.24 -15.66
CA ARG A 329 0.55 -30.61 -16.16
C ARG A 329 0.68 -31.58 -15.00
N ASP A 330 -0.17 -32.59 -14.98
CA ASP A 330 0.08 -33.77 -14.15
C ASP A 330 1.28 -34.56 -14.69
N ASP A 331 1.97 -35.30 -13.81
CA ASP A 331 3.18 -36.06 -14.13
C ASP A 331 3.06 -37.00 -15.35
N ASN A 332 1.85 -37.46 -15.64
CA ASN A 332 1.54 -38.40 -16.72
C ASN A 332 0.77 -37.76 -17.90
N SER A 333 0.59 -36.44 -17.93
CA SER A 333 -0.19 -35.74 -18.95
C SER A 333 0.67 -34.72 -19.72
N PRO A 334 0.67 -34.74 -21.06
CA PRO A 334 1.28 -33.67 -21.84
C PRO A 334 0.40 -32.39 -21.85
N TYR A 335 -0.85 -32.47 -21.39
CA TYR A 335 -1.82 -31.39 -21.43
C TYR A 335 -1.88 -30.64 -20.10
N TYR A 336 -1.95 -29.31 -20.19
CA TYR A 336 -2.21 -28.47 -19.03
C TYR A 336 -3.65 -28.64 -18.54
N GLY A 337 -3.79 -28.76 -17.22
CA GLY A 337 -5.04 -28.63 -16.47
C GLY A 337 -5.05 -27.34 -15.66
N THR A 338 -6.13 -27.15 -14.90
CA THR A 338 -6.29 -26.03 -13.97
C THR A 338 -6.43 -26.52 -12.55
N GLY A 339 -5.73 -25.90 -11.62
CA GLY A 339 -5.79 -26.22 -10.19
C GLY A 339 -6.36 -25.07 -9.36
N LEU A 340 -7.08 -25.41 -8.30
CA LEU A 340 -7.33 -24.51 -7.18
C LEU A 340 -6.56 -25.04 -5.99
N VAL A 341 -5.59 -24.28 -5.49
CA VAL A 341 -4.69 -24.73 -4.44
C VAL A 341 -4.85 -23.83 -3.21
N LYS A 342 -4.79 -24.43 -2.01
CA LYS A 342 -4.71 -23.69 -0.75
C LYS A 342 -3.51 -24.15 0.04
N PHE A 343 -2.75 -23.22 0.60
CA PHE A 343 -1.59 -23.56 1.42
C PHE A 343 -1.33 -22.54 2.51
N ARG A 344 -0.56 -22.96 3.52
CA ARG A 344 -0.15 -22.10 4.64
C ARG A 344 1.36 -22.18 4.84
N MET A 345 2.01 -21.02 4.89
CA MET A 345 3.44 -20.91 5.26
C MET A 345 3.60 -20.41 6.70
N ASP A 346 4.66 -20.80 7.38
CA ASP A 346 5.12 -20.14 8.61
C ASP A 346 6.12 -19.00 8.32
N SER A 347 6.59 -18.34 9.38
CA SER A 347 7.55 -17.22 9.28
C SER A 347 8.96 -17.62 8.87
N THR A 348 9.25 -18.92 8.81
CA THR A 348 10.52 -19.47 8.31
C THR A 348 10.41 -19.94 6.86
N GLY A 349 9.26 -19.75 6.22
CA GLY A 349 9.02 -20.16 4.83
C GLY A 349 8.63 -21.63 4.67
N LYS A 350 8.41 -22.37 5.77
CA LYS A 350 7.98 -23.77 5.68
C LYS A 350 6.48 -23.84 5.40
N PHE A 351 6.08 -24.71 4.48
CA PHE A 351 4.67 -25.01 4.27
C PHE A 351 4.21 -25.91 5.42
N THR A 352 3.18 -25.45 6.13
CA THR A 352 2.58 -26.14 7.28
C THR A 352 1.34 -26.93 6.88
N SER A 353 0.73 -26.57 5.75
CA SER A 353 -0.32 -27.33 5.07
C SER A 353 -0.40 -26.92 3.60
N GLY A 354 -0.98 -27.80 2.79
CA GLY A 354 -1.27 -27.58 1.38
C GLY A 354 -2.32 -28.56 0.89
N ALA A 355 -3.12 -28.16 -0.10
CA ALA A 355 -4.21 -28.99 -0.61
C ALA A 355 -4.64 -28.57 -2.02
N ASP A 356 -4.99 -29.56 -2.82
CA ASP A 356 -5.67 -29.39 -4.10
C ASP A 356 -7.17 -29.42 -3.87
N CYS A 357 -7.86 -28.39 -4.33
CA CYS A 357 -9.26 -28.16 -4.04
C CYS A 357 -10.13 -28.15 -5.29
N SER A 358 -11.37 -28.55 -5.11
CA SER A 358 -12.48 -28.36 -6.04
C SER A 358 -13.44 -27.30 -5.49
N LEU A 359 -14.62 -27.15 -6.11
CA LEU A 359 -15.69 -26.32 -5.56
C LEU A 359 -16.25 -26.86 -4.24
N SER A 360 -16.13 -28.16 -3.99
CA SER A 360 -16.83 -28.85 -2.89
C SER A 360 -15.91 -29.61 -1.91
N SER A 361 -14.65 -29.84 -2.27
CA SER A 361 -13.71 -30.65 -1.47
C SER A 361 -12.27 -30.14 -1.61
N CYS A 362 -11.40 -30.55 -0.69
CA CYS A 362 -9.96 -30.35 -0.79
C CYS A 362 -9.23 -31.62 -0.35
N ASP A 363 -8.29 -32.08 -1.16
CA ASP A 363 -7.42 -33.22 -0.90
C ASP A 363 -6.08 -32.71 -0.38
N GLN A 364 -5.74 -33.08 0.86
CA GLN A 364 -4.54 -32.58 1.52
C GLN A 364 -3.27 -33.21 0.95
N TRP A 365 -2.23 -32.39 0.78
CA TRP A 365 -0.90 -32.86 0.42
C TRP A 365 -0.30 -33.70 1.56
N PRO A 366 0.41 -34.80 1.24
CA PRO A 366 1.16 -35.56 2.23
C PRO A 366 2.18 -34.69 2.97
N ALA A 367 2.35 -34.91 4.27
CA ALA A 367 3.29 -34.12 5.09
C ALA A 367 4.75 -34.22 4.60
N ALA A 368 5.12 -35.32 3.94
CA ALA A 368 6.45 -35.54 3.35
C ALA A 368 6.69 -34.72 2.06
N GLU A 369 5.62 -34.23 1.44
CA GLU A 369 5.65 -33.48 0.17
C GLU A 369 5.47 -31.97 0.39
N LEU A 370 5.26 -31.52 1.63
CA LEU A 370 5.15 -30.09 1.92
C LEU A 370 6.47 -29.36 1.62
N PRO A 371 6.45 -28.33 0.75
CA PRO A 371 7.68 -27.65 0.36
C PRO A 371 8.20 -26.69 1.44
N SER A 372 9.38 -26.13 1.18
CA SER A 372 9.96 -25.03 1.94
C SER A 372 10.44 -23.94 1.01
N ALA A 373 10.19 -22.68 1.39
CA ALA A 373 10.68 -21.51 0.69
C ALA A 373 12.00 -21.01 1.30
N ALA A 374 12.96 -20.66 0.46
CA ALA A 374 14.22 -20.01 0.86
C ALA A 374 14.53 -18.83 -0.06
N THR A 375 15.12 -17.77 0.47
CA THR A 375 15.54 -16.60 -0.33
C THR A 375 16.54 -17.01 -1.40
N ASN A 376 16.46 -16.40 -2.57
CA ASN A 376 17.41 -16.62 -3.66
C ASN A 376 18.22 -15.34 -3.95
N ALA A 377 19.52 -15.50 -4.21
CA ALA A 377 20.43 -14.39 -4.51
C ALA A 377 20.05 -13.60 -5.78
N ASP A 378 19.37 -14.26 -6.73
CA ASP A 378 18.87 -13.65 -7.95
C ASP A 378 17.49 -12.98 -7.80
N GLY A 379 17.04 -12.76 -6.56
CA GLY A 379 15.73 -12.21 -6.23
C GLY A 379 14.68 -13.30 -6.02
N GLY A 380 13.58 -12.98 -5.33
CA GLY A 380 12.53 -13.94 -5.00
C GLY A 380 13.01 -15.13 -4.17
N PHE A 381 12.40 -16.29 -4.38
CA PHE A 381 12.54 -17.47 -3.53
C PHE A 381 12.65 -18.77 -4.34
N ASN A 382 13.39 -19.73 -3.81
CA ASN A 382 13.28 -21.12 -4.22
C ASN A 382 12.21 -21.79 -3.36
N ILE A 383 11.32 -22.56 -3.98
CA ILE A 383 10.37 -23.43 -3.28
C ILE A 383 10.78 -24.86 -3.60
N SER A 384 11.15 -25.63 -2.59
CA SER A 384 11.72 -26.97 -2.76
C SER A 384 10.95 -28.02 -1.97
N ASP A 385 10.72 -29.17 -2.60
CA ASP A 385 10.18 -30.41 -2.04
C ASP A 385 11.03 -31.61 -2.55
N PRO A 386 10.70 -32.88 -2.20
CA PRO A 386 11.45 -34.03 -2.71
C PRO A 386 11.43 -34.22 -4.25
N SER A 387 10.47 -33.63 -4.95
CA SER A 387 10.31 -33.74 -6.41
C SER A 387 11.17 -32.74 -7.18
N GLY A 388 11.52 -31.61 -6.57
CA GLY A 388 12.38 -30.63 -7.22
C GLY A 388 12.38 -29.25 -6.58
N THR A 389 12.74 -28.24 -7.38
CA THR A 389 12.79 -26.84 -6.94
C THR A 389 12.12 -25.94 -7.98
N ALA A 390 11.14 -25.17 -7.52
CA ALA A 390 10.43 -24.13 -8.23
C ALA A 390 11.01 -22.74 -7.91
N ARG A 391 10.68 -21.75 -8.75
CA ARG A 391 10.99 -20.33 -8.50
C ARG A 391 9.73 -19.59 -8.12
N ALA A 392 9.82 -18.71 -7.13
CA ALA A 392 8.70 -17.90 -6.66
C ALA A 392 9.08 -16.43 -6.51
N PHE A 393 8.16 -15.55 -6.89
CA PHE A 393 8.33 -14.10 -6.87
C PHE A 393 7.16 -13.47 -6.13
N ALA A 394 7.43 -12.97 -4.93
CA ALA A 394 6.45 -12.21 -4.18
C ALA A 394 6.44 -10.75 -4.65
N PHE A 395 5.25 -10.18 -4.71
CA PHE A 395 5.04 -8.77 -4.99
C PHE A 395 4.12 -8.17 -3.93
N LYS A 396 4.52 -7.03 -3.37
CA LYS A 396 3.77 -6.25 -2.40
C LYS A 396 3.27 -4.97 -3.07
N GLY A 397 1.95 -4.79 -3.05
CA GLY A 397 1.31 -3.57 -3.53
C GLY A 397 1.46 -2.40 -2.54
N VAL A 398 1.12 -1.20 -3.01
CA VAL A 398 1.05 0.01 -2.17
C VAL A 398 0.01 -0.07 -1.06
N ASP A 399 -0.90 -1.03 -1.10
CA ASP A 399 -1.88 -1.28 -0.07
C ASP A 399 -1.46 -2.38 0.92
N GLY A 400 -0.18 -2.78 0.89
CA GLY A 400 0.40 -3.79 1.76
C GLY A 400 0.02 -5.24 1.41
N GLN A 401 -0.85 -5.46 0.43
CA GLN A 401 -1.26 -6.81 0.04
C GLN A 401 -0.15 -7.50 -0.77
N LEU A 402 0.00 -8.80 -0.51
CA LEU A 402 1.00 -9.65 -1.16
C LEU A 402 0.36 -10.61 -2.15
N ALA A 403 1.06 -10.79 -3.26
CA ALA A 403 0.83 -11.81 -4.26
C ALA A 403 2.12 -12.63 -4.46
N ILE A 404 2.00 -13.89 -4.89
CA ILE A 404 3.14 -14.72 -5.27
C ILE A 404 2.89 -15.33 -6.65
N VAL A 405 3.89 -15.26 -7.53
CA VAL A 405 3.94 -16.02 -8.77
C VAL A 405 4.93 -17.15 -8.58
N ILE A 406 4.48 -18.40 -8.73
CA ILE A 406 5.31 -19.60 -8.63
C ILE A 406 5.37 -20.27 -10.01
N VAL A 407 6.59 -20.59 -10.46
CA VAL A 407 6.83 -21.31 -11.73
C VAL A 407 7.71 -22.53 -11.52
N HIS A 408 7.36 -23.61 -12.20
CA HIS A 408 8.01 -24.92 -12.12
C HIS A 408 7.94 -25.64 -13.48
N GLY A 409 8.62 -26.77 -13.60
CA GLY A 409 8.75 -27.49 -14.88
C GLY A 409 7.42 -28.00 -15.45
N ALA A 410 6.39 -28.15 -14.61
CA ALA A 410 5.07 -28.62 -15.03
C ALA A 410 4.08 -27.48 -15.31
N GLY A 411 4.36 -26.24 -14.87
CA GLY A 411 3.44 -25.12 -15.04
C GLY A 411 3.72 -23.96 -14.09
N PHE A 412 2.64 -23.31 -13.67
CA PHE A 412 2.71 -22.17 -12.77
C PHE A 412 1.44 -22.05 -11.92
N MET A 413 1.56 -21.32 -10.83
CA MET A 413 0.43 -20.89 -10.02
C MET A 413 0.62 -19.47 -9.54
N LEU A 414 -0.48 -18.73 -9.50
CA LEU A 414 -0.54 -17.40 -8.89
C LEU A 414 -1.26 -17.53 -7.57
N ALA A 415 -0.76 -16.89 -6.53
CA ALA A 415 -1.29 -16.95 -5.17
C ALA A 415 -1.56 -15.56 -4.60
N THR A 416 -2.62 -15.45 -3.78
CA THR A 416 -2.96 -14.25 -3.01
C THR A 416 -3.41 -14.64 -1.60
N ARG A 417 -3.27 -13.72 -0.65
CA ARG A 417 -3.91 -13.87 0.67
C ARG A 417 -5.43 -13.93 0.51
N PRO A 418 -6.13 -14.82 1.24
CA PRO A 418 -7.59 -14.79 1.32
C PRO A 418 -8.06 -13.43 1.88
N LYS A 419 -8.69 -12.61 1.03
CA LYS A 419 -9.30 -11.34 1.44
C LYS A 419 -10.70 -11.25 0.86
N ALA A 420 -11.67 -10.87 1.69
CA ALA A 420 -13.06 -10.74 1.23
C ALA A 420 -13.15 -9.64 0.15
N PHE A 421 -13.89 -9.93 -0.92
CA PHE A 421 -14.21 -8.93 -1.94
C PHE A 421 -15.36 -8.06 -1.46
N ALA A 422 -15.21 -6.74 -1.61
CA ALA A 422 -16.35 -5.85 -1.58
C ALA A 422 -17.20 -6.07 -2.84
N LEU A 423 -18.53 -5.94 -2.70
CA LEU A 423 -19.42 -5.90 -3.87
C LEU A 423 -19.19 -4.60 -4.63
N PRO A 424 -19.08 -4.64 -5.97
CA PRO A 424 -18.94 -3.43 -6.77
C PRO A 424 -20.24 -2.62 -6.75
N ALA A 425 -20.16 -1.31 -7.01
CA ALA A 425 -21.34 -0.48 -7.16
C ALA A 425 -22.05 -0.75 -8.51
N VAL A 426 -23.38 -0.68 -8.54
CA VAL A 426 -24.14 -0.71 -9.80
C VAL A 426 -23.72 0.48 -10.68
N GLY A 427 -23.49 0.21 -11.96
CA GLY A 427 -22.98 1.18 -12.93
C GLY A 427 -21.46 1.26 -13.01
N SER A 428 -20.72 0.60 -12.11
CA SER A 428 -19.25 0.61 -12.19
C SER A 428 -18.78 -0.09 -13.47
N VAL A 429 -17.87 0.57 -14.20
CA VAL A 429 -17.26 0.03 -15.41
C VAL A 429 -15.84 -0.46 -15.10
N SER A 430 -15.48 -1.63 -15.60
CA SER A 430 -14.12 -2.16 -15.55
C SER A 430 -13.65 -2.48 -16.96
N SER A 431 -12.61 -1.78 -17.40
CA SER A 431 -11.93 -2.03 -18.67
C SER A 431 -10.71 -2.91 -18.45
N TYR A 432 -10.43 -3.82 -19.38
CA TYR A 432 -9.34 -4.78 -19.24
C TYR A 432 -8.76 -5.20 -20.60
N TRP A 433 -7.56 -5.77 -20.55
CA TRP A 433 -7.00 -6.61 -21.58
C TRP A 433 -6.99 -8.05 -21.08
N ASP A 434 -7.48 -8.98 -21.88
CA ASP A 434 -7.53 -10.40 -21.57
C ASP A 434 -6.53 -11.19 -22.41
N ALA A 435 -5.85 -12.11 -21.76
CA ALA A 435 -5.16 -13.21 -22.42
C ALA A 435 -5.62 -14.52 -21.82
N THR A 436 -5.96 -15.49 -22.67
CA THR A 436 -6.40 -16.81 -22.25
C THR A 436 -5.40 -17.86 -22.69
N LEU A 437 -4.91 -18.66 -21.76
CA LEU A 437 -4.16 -19.89 -21.99
C LEU A 437 -5.16 -21.06 -22.07
N ASN A 438 -4.99 -21.93 -23.04
CA ASN A 438 -5.76 -23.17 -23.18
C ASN A 438 -4.83 -24.33 -23.62
N ALA A 439 -5.39 -25.51 -23.88
CA ALA A 439 -4.62 -26.69 -24.30
C ALA A 439 -3.80 -26.48 -25.60
N SER A 440 -4.14 -25.47 -26.41
CA SER A 440 -3.42 -25.09 -27.65
C SER A 440 -2.41 -23.95 -27.44
N GLY A 441 -2.22 -23.46 -26.21
CA GLY A 441 -1.34 -22.35 -25.87
C GLY A 441 -2.08 -21.04 -25.59
N VAL A 442 -1.38 -19.91 -25.72
CA VAL A 442 -1.96 -18.59 -25.38
C VAL A 442 -2.63 -17.94 -26.58
N THR A 443 -3.90 -17.55 -26.41
CA THR A 443 -4.68 -16.71 -27.32
C THR A 443 -4.05 -15.32 -27.53
N ASN A 444 -4.53 -14.58 -28.52
CA ASN A 444 -4.16 -13.18 -28.67
C ASN A 444 -4.72 -12.35 -27.51
N ILE A 445 -4.10 -11.19 -27.27
CA ILE A 445 -4.62 -10.20 -26.32
C ILE A 445 -5.87 -9.56 -26.94
N GLU A 446 -6.97 -9.60 -26.22
CA GLU A 446 -8.23 -8.92 -26.55
C GLU A 446 -8.49 -7.82 -25.53
N ASP A 447 -9.11 -6.71 -25.95
CA ASP A 447 -9.56 -5.68 -25.03
C ASP A 447 -11.08 -5.71 -24.86
N GLY A 448 -11.54 -5.33 -23.68
CA GLY A 448 -12.95 -5.34 -23.37
C GLY A 448 -13.28 -4.49 -22.15
N SER A 449 -14.57 -4.42 -21.86
CA SER A 449 -15.06 -3.85 -20.62
C SER A 449 -16.33 -4.54 -20.15
N HIS A 450 -16.60 -4.41 -18.86
CA HIS A 450 -17.82 -4.85 -18.21
C HIS A 450 -18.45 -3.70 -17.43
N THR A 451 -19.78 -3.60 -17.45
CA THR A 451 -20.55 -2.70 -16.58
C THR A 451 -21.34 -3.54 -15.60
N VAL A 452 -21.26 -3.23 -14.30
CA VAL A 452 -22.07 -3.89 -13.26
C VAL A 452 -23.51 -3.41 -13.38
N THR A 453 -24.44 -4.33 -13.56
CA THR A 453 -25.86 -4.03 -13.81
C THR A 453 -26.75 -4.31 -12.60
N ALA A 454 -26.35 -5.22 -11.71
CA ALA A 454 -27.09 -5.54 -10.49
C ALA A 454 -26.17 -6.08 -9.39
N VAL A 455 -26.59 -5.93 -8.14
CA VAL A 455 -25.92 -6.44 -6.94
C VAL A 455 -26.96 -7.03 -6.01
N ASP A 456 -26.67 -8.20 -5.45
CA ASP A 456 -27.44 -8.82 -4.38
C ASP A 456 -26.51 -8.99 -3.16
N THR A 457 -26.73 -8.15 -2.14
CA THR A 457 -25.93 -8.16 -0.92
C THR A 457 -26.20 -9.38 -0.03
N ALA A 458 -27.39 -9.98 -0.11
CA ALA A 458 -27.73 -11.16 0.68
C ALA A 458 -27.08 -12.42 0.11
N ALA A 459 -27.06 -12.56 -1.22
CA ALA A 459 -26.39 -13.66 -1.91
C ALA A 459 -24.87 -13.43 -2.10
N ASN A 460 -24.39 -12.22 -1.80
CA ASN A 460 -23.02 -11.76 -2.09
C ASN A 460 -22.65 -11.94 -3.57
N THR A 461 -23.59 -11.55 -4.46
CA THR A 461 -23.43 -11.67 -5.92
C THR A 461 -23.52 -10.32 -6.63
N TYR A 462 -22.95 -10.25 -7.82
CA TYR A 462 -23.14 -9.14 -8.75
C TYR A 462 -23.24 -9.65 -10.18
N THR A 463 -24.05 -8.96 -10.98
CA THR A 463 -24.23 -9.23 -12.40
C THR A 463 -23.60 -8.11 -13.21
N ARG A 464 -22.95 -8.47 -14.32
CA ARG A 464 -22.31 -7.51 -15.21
C ARG A 464 -22.56 -7.86 -16.68
N GLN A 465 -22.52 -6.85 -17.53
CA GLN A 465 -22.69 -6.98 -18.97
C GLN A 465 -21.41 -6.50 -19.68
N ASN A 466 -20.92 -7.25 -20.67
CA ASN A 466 -19.78 -6.83 -21.49
C ASN A 466 -20.21 -6.00 -22.72
N THR A 467 -19.24 -5.49 -23.47
CA THR A 467 -19.45 -4.73 -24.71
C THR A 467 -20.16 -5.51 -25.83
N THR A 468 -20.13 -6.85 -25.80
CA THR A 468 -20.84 -7.71 -26.76
C THR A 468 -22.26 -8.05 -26.31
N GLY A 469 -22.72 -7.52 -25.17
CA GLY A 469 -24.01 -7.79 -24.57
C GLY A 469 -24.11 -9.07 -23.72
N ARG A 470 -23.02 -9.82 -23.55
CA ARG A 470 -22.94 -11.01 -22.68
C ARG A 470 -23.14 -10.60 -21.22
N ILE A 471 -24.06 -11.27 -20.54
CA ILE A 471 -24.37 -11.07 -19.12
C ILE A 471 -23.81 -12.24 -18.32
N ASP A 472 -22.98 -11.99 -17.32
CA ASP A 472 -22.56 -13.00 -16.35
C ASP A 472 -22.75 -12.54 -14.89
N THR A 473 -22.99 -13.51 -14.00
CA THR A 473 -23.15 -13.29 -12.56
C THR A 473 -22.02 -13.96 -11.81
N TRP A 474 -21.42 -13.22 -10.88
CA TRP A 474 -20.34 -13.69 -10.02
C TRP A 474 -20.79 -13.72 -8.57
N GLN A 475 -20.40 -14.76 -7.85
CA GLN A 475 -20.60 -14.91 -6.41
C GLN A 475 -19.26 -14.79 -5.69
N ASN A 476 -19.16 -13.83 -4.77
CA ASN A 476 -17.96 -13.63 -3.97
C ASN A 476 -17.89 -14.63 -2.80
N GLY A 477 -16.69 -15.05 -2.45
CA GLY A 477 -16.44 -15.96 -1.33
C GLY A 477 -16.64 -17.44 -1.65
N VAL A 478 -16.76 -17.79 -2.93
CA VAL A 478 -16.96 -19.17 -3.40
C VAL A 478 -15.79 -19.61 -4.29
N PRO A 479 -15.19 -20.79 -4.03
CA PRO A 479 -15.49 -21.73 -2.95
C PRO A 479 -14.94 -21.32 -1.57
N SER A 480 -14.20 -20.21 -1.48
CA SER A 480 -13.76 -19.64 -0.19
C SER A 480 -13.50 -18.15 -0.29
N VAL A 481 -13.28 -17.51 0.87
CA VAL A 481 -12.85 -16.11 0.98
C VAL A 481 -11.64 -15.85 0.08
N GLY A 482 -11.64 -14.74 -0.66
CA GLY A 482 -10.59 -14.39 -1.63
C GLY A 482 -10.82 -14.95 -3.04
N LEU A 483 -11.85 -15.77 -3.24
CA LEU A 483 -12.25 -16.31 -4.54
C LEU A 483 -13.65 -15.82 -4.92
N ARG A 484 -13.95 -15.87 -6.21
CA ARG A 484 -15.29 -15.66 -6.76
C ARG A 484 -15.60 -16.72 -7.80
N TYR A 485 -16.86 -17.10 -7.89
CA TYR A 485 -17.34 -18.16 -8.76
C TYR A 485 -18.32 -17.59 -9.79
N ARG A 486 -18.27 -18.13 -11.01
CA ARG A 486 -19.24 -17.90 -12.08
C ARG A 486 -19.77 -19.25 -12.58
N ALA A 487 -21.08 -19.43 -12.49
CA ALA A 487 -21.77 -20.62 -12.99
C ALA A 487 -21.75 -20.71 -14.54
N PRO A 488 -21.85 -21.92 -15.13
CA PRO A 488 -21.98 -22.06 -16.56
C PRO A 488 -23.34 -21.56 -17.05
N ALA A 489 -23.35 -20.97 -18.24
CA ALA A 489 -24.57 -20.60 -18.96
C ALA A 489 -24.30 -20.67 -20.48
N THR A 490 -25.31 -20.45 -21.31
CA THR A 490 -25.15 -20.49 -22.78
C THR A 490 -24.07 -19.48 -23.22
N GLY A 491 -22.97 -19.98 -23.77
CA GLY A 491 -21.81 -19.17 -24.19
C GLY A 491 -20.92 -18.67 -23.04
N ILE A 492 -21.10 -19.18 -21.82
CA ILE A 492 -20.35 -18.80 -20.63
C ILE A 492 -19.77 -20.04 -19.98
N ASN A 493 -18.44 -20.10 -19.92
CA ASN A 493 -17.74 -21.17 -19.23
C ASN A 493 -17.76 -20.94 -17.72
N GLU A 494 -18.01 -22.02 -16.98
CA GLU A 494 -17.88 -22.05 -15.53
C GLU A 494 -16.45 -21.70 -15.10
N ALA A 495 -16.32 -20.84 -14.08
CA ALA A 495 -15.03 -20.33 -13.68
C ALA A 495 -14.91 -20.04 -12.18
N VAL A 496 -13.71 -20.22 -11.65
CA VAL A 496 -13.26 -19.62 -10.38
C VAL A 496 -12.25 -18.54 -10.69
N SER A 497 -12.34 -17.40 -10.01
CA SER A 497 -11.45 -16.26 -10.23
C SER A 497 -10.99 -15.65 -8.91
N MET A 498 -9.86 -14.97 -8.98
CA MET A 498 -9.34 -14.12 -7.91
C MET A 498 -8.69 -12.86 -8.50
N ASN A 499 -8.55 -11.83 -7.68
CA ASN A 499 -7.64 -10.73 -7.97
C ASN A 499 -6.28 -11.08 -7.38
N LEU A 500 -5.21 -10.80 -8.11
CA LEU A 500 -3.85 -11.00 -7.63
C LEU A 500 -3.52 -9.84 -6.69
N ALA A 501 -3.91 -9.93 -5.42
CA ALA A 501 -3.93 -8.81 -4.49
C ALA A 501 -4.67 -7.59 -5.10
N ASN A 502 -4.20 -6.38 -4.86
CA ASN A 502 -4.70 -5.16 -5.50
C ASN A 502 -3.81 -4.74 -6.69
N SER A 503 -3.24 -5.70 -7.41
CA SER A 503 -2.29 -5.43 -8.49
C SER A 503 -2.92 -4.82 -9.75
N GLY A 504 -4.24 -4.91 -9.89
CA GLY A 504 -4.92 -4.68 -11.17
C GLY A 504 -4.84 -5.86 -12.13
N ILE A 505 -4.34 -7.01 -11.68
CA ILE A 505 -4.43 -8.28 -12.40
C ILE A 505 -5.50 -9.13 -11.73
N SER A 506 -6.39 -9.71 -12.53
CA SER A 506 -7.27 -10.79 -12.10
C SER A 506 -7.04 -12.03 -12.94
N VAL A 507 -7.16 -13.19 -12.32
CA VAL A 507 -7.04 -14.46 -13.00
C VAL A 507 -8.30 -15.28 -12.83
N ALA A 508 -8.61 -16.13 -13.80
CA ALA A 508 -9.73 -17.05 -13.75
C ALA A 508 -9.36 -18.40 -14.38
N VAL A 509 -9.82 -19.49 -13.77
CA VAL A 509 -9.63 -20.85 -14.28
C VAL A 509 -10.97 -21.51 -14.56
N SER A 510 -10.98 -22.39 -15.56
CA SER A 510 -12.07 -23.33 -15.79
C SER A 510 -12.29 -24.23 -14.59
N VAL A 511 -13.57 -24.51 -14.28
CA VAL A 511 -13.92 -25.61 -13.36
C VAL A 511 -14.13 -26.92 -14.13
N ASN A 512 -14.63 -26.83 -15.36
CA ASN A 512 -14.91 -27.99 -16.20
C ASN A 512 -13.62 -28.49 -16.88
N PRO A 513 -13.13 -29.72 -16.58
CA PRO A 513 -11.90 -30.26 -17.15
C PRO A 513 -12.00 -30.54 -18.66
N SER A 514 -13.21 -30.60 -19.22
CA SER A 514 -13.41 -30.75 -20.67
C SER A 514 -13.20 -29.44 -21.44
N ASN A 515 -13.08 -28.30 -20.75
CA ASN A 515 -12.91 -26.98 -21.36
C ASN A 515 -11.88 -26.16 -20.58
N VAL A 516 -10.63 -26.60 -20.65
CA VAL A 516 -9.54 -26.03 -19.86
C VAL A 516 -9.15 -24.64 -20.35
N PHE A 517 -9.19 -23.66 -19.45
CA PHE A 517 -8.61 -22.34 -19.70
C PHE A 517 -8.04 -21.71 -18.43
N TYR A 518 -7.00 -20.90 -18.59
CA TYR A 518 -6.49 -19.96 -17.60
C TYR A 518 -6.49 -18.56 -18.20
N ASN A 519 -7.33 -17.68 -17.69
CA ASN A 519 -7.45 -16.31 -18.15
C ASN A 519 -6.68 -15.37 -17.22
N ILE A 520 -5.95 -14.44 -17.80
CA ILE A 520 -5.26 -13.35 -17.14
C ILE A 520 -5.84 -12.05 -17.71
N SER A 521 -6.53 -11.30 -16.86
CA SER A 521 -7.04 -9.97 -17.16
C SER A 521 -6.14 -8.91 -16.52
N VAL A 522 -5.64 -7.98 -17.33
CA VAL A 522 -4.94 -6.78 -16.86
C VAL A 522 -5.92 -5.62 -16.94
N GLY A 523 -6.24 -5.02 -15.79
CA GLY A 523 -7.10 -3.84 -15.70
C GLY A 523 -6.47 -2.67 -16.47
N ARG A 524 -7.28 -2.05 -17.33
CA ARG A 524 -6.88 -0.87 -18.10
C ARG A 524 -7.03 0.38 -17.22
N PRO A 525 -6.03 1.27 -17.21
CA PRO A 525 -6.12 2.55 -16.52
C PRO A 525 -7.17 3.47 -17.15
#